data_AF-A0AAU4K2L3-F1
#
_entry.id   AF-A0AAU4K2L3-F1
#
_cell.length_a   1.000
_cell.length_b   1.000
_cell.length_c   1.000
_cell.angle_alpha   90.00
_cell.angle_beta   90.00
_cell.angle_gamma   90.00
#
_symmetry.space_group_name_H-M   'P 1'
#
loop_
_entity.id
_entity.type
_entity.pdbx_description
1 polymer ?
#
loop_
_entity_poly.entity_id
_entity_poly.type
_entity_poly.pdbx_seq_one_letter_code
_entity_poly.pdbx_strand_id
1 'polypeptide(L)'
;MGIFIGQLVGFIVIVFVLVRYVAPPVRAAMKKQQDTIATQLSESEEAKKRLVEAKEAHANAVEEARASASQIREEARGDAQAIAEEMAAQADAEVKRITEHGKTQVALNRASLVRQLRGDLGLASVDLAGQIVRRHLGDVSAQQESIDRVISELEGMAGPDDVDSRISAPSDLVGLHSMRAASRDSVRALNKEFETRTGSLDADGLTRLAGELADVVDLLGREPVLRKHLAEPSDDTEAKTALSDRIFATSGEDTRALLRSAVTGRWSATSDFTFAIERLARYALLIVAEKADSIDDVEDELFRFGRLLVAEPKLSALLSDVNAPIEGRLGLLDTVLAGKANDTTAALITQTVRLLRGQSAASAVSDLAELAAARRGESVAHVVAATDLSAEQREKLTTVLGRIYDREISTQVEVDPDLLGGLRIAIGDEVIDADIATRLARAADELPT
;
A
#
# COMPACT_ATOMS: atom_id res chain seq x y z
N MET A 1 161.58 28.64 -36.33
CA MET A 1 160.56 29.37 -37.13
C MET A 1 159.87 28.55 -38.24
N GLY A 2 160.38 27.39 -38.68
CA GLY A 2 159.73 26.62 -39.77
C GLY A 2 158.44 25.86 -39.40
N ILE A 3 158.26 25.45 -38.14
CA ILE A 3 157.16 24.55 -37.73
C ILE A 3 155.84 25.32 -37.49
N PHE A 4 155.89 26.62 -37.19
CA PHE A 4 154.72 27.43 -36.83
C PHE A 4 153.85 27.82 -38.03
N ILE A 5 154.45 27.99 -39.22
CA ILE A 5 153.73 28.44 -40.43
C ILE A 5 152.86 27.32 -41.01
N GLY A 6 153.33 26.06 -40.99
CA GLY A 6 152.56 24.91 -41.49
C GLY A 6 151.30 24.62 -40.67
N GLN A 7 151.36 24.84 -39.35
CA GLN A 7 150.22 24.67 -38.45
C GLN A 7 149.12 25.73 -38.70
N LEU A 8 149.51 26.97 -39.02
CA LEU A 8 148.57 28.05 -39.31
C LEU A 8 147.77 27.79 -40.59
N VAL A 9 148.43 27.29 -41.64
CA VAL A 9 147.76 26.98 -42.91
C VAL A 9 146.78 25.82 -42.74
N GLY A 10 147.16 24.76 -42.02
CA GLY A 10 146.25 23.66 -41.70
C GLY A 10 145.03 24.12 -40.88
N PHE A 11 145.23 25.05 -39.95
CA PHE A 11 144.15 25.64 -39.16
C PHE A 11 143.16 26.43 -40.03
N ILE A 12 143.65 27.24 -40.97
CA ILE A 12 142.80 28.06 -41.85
C ILE A 12 141.88 27.19 -42.74
N VAL A 13 142.40 26.09 -43.29
CA VAL A 13 141.62 25.18 -44.16
C VAL A 13 140.47 24.52 -43.37
N ILE A 14 140.75 24.08 -42.15
CA ILE A 14 139.73 23.49 -41.26
C ILE A 14 138.65 24.53 -40.91
N VAL A 15 139.05 25.77 -40.60
CA VAL A 15 138.11 26.85 -40.28
C VAL A 15 137.20 27.17 -41.47
N PHE A 16 137.74 27.19 -42.70
CA PHE A 16 136.92 27.47 -43.89
C PHE A 16 135.83 26.42 -44.11
N VAL A 17 136.16 25.13 -43.98
CA VAL A 17 135.18 24.04 -44.14
C VAL A 17 134.10 24.10 -43.06
N LEU A 18 134.48 24.35 -41.81
CA LEU A 18 133.54 24.50 -40.69
C LEU A 18 132.59 25.70 -40.90
N VAL A 19 133.11 26.84 -41.36
CA VAL A 19 132.28 28.03 -41.58
C VAL A 19 131.37 27.88 -42.80
N ARG A 20 131.85 27.27 -43.89
CA ARG A 20 131.11 27.27 -45.16
C ARG A 20 130.08 26.16 -45.29
N TYR A 21 130.34 24.98 -44.72
CA TYR A 21 129.49 23.80 -44.88
C TYR A 21 128.79 23.36 -43.59
N VAL A 22 129.41 23.56 -42.43
CA VAL A 22 128.84 23.10 -41.14
C VAL A 22 128.02 24.20 -40.45
N ALA A 23 128.45 25.45 -40.47
CA ALA A 23 127.76 26.54 -39.78
C ALA A 23 126.34 26.88 -40.32
N PRO A 24 126.03 26.85 -41.63
CA PRO A 24 124.70 27.19 -42.15
C PRO A 24 123.56 26.28 -41.66
N PRO A 25 123.64 24.93 -41.76
CA PRO A 25 122.57 24.06 -41.25
C PRO A 25 122.43 24.14 -39.73
N VAL A 26 123.54 24.36 -39.00
CA VAL A 26 123.52 24.56 -37.54
C VAL A 26 122.78 25.84 -37.16
N ARG A 27 123.06 26.97 -37.83
CA ARG A 27 122.36 28.25 -37.57
C ARG A 27 120.88 28.20 -37.93
N ALA A 28 120.51 27.55 -39.04
CA ALA A 28 119.11 27.38 -39.44
C ALA A 28 118.33 26.49 -38.46
N ALA A 29 118.95 25.40 -37.98
CA ALA A 29 118.37 24.55 -36.93
C ALA A 29 118.20 25.32 -35.61
N MET A 30 119.17 26.17 -35.23
CA MET A 30 119.07 27.02 -34.04
C MET A 30 117.95 28.06 -34.15
N LYS A 31 117.79 28.73 -35.30
CA LYS A 31 116.72 29.74 -35.48
C LYS A 31 115.33 29.09 -35.49
N LYS A 32 115.17 27.93 -36.15
CA LYS A 32 113.92 27.16 -36.11
C LYS A 32 113.58 26.70 -34.69
N GLN A 33 114.59 26.31 -33.90
CA GLN A 33 114.40 26.02 -32.47
C GLN A 33 114.02 27.28 -31.69
N GLN A 34 114.66 28.42 -31.93
CA GLN A 34 114.30 29.69 -31.29
C GLN A 34 112.86 30.14 -31.60
N ASP A 35 112.43 30.09 -32.86
CA ASP A 35 111.07 30.46 -33.27
C ASP A 35 110.03 29.48 -32.71
N THR A 36 110.33 28.16 -32.70
CA THR A 36 109.44 27.16 -32.09
C THR A 36 109.31 27.38 -30.58
N ILE A 37 110.41 27.71 -29.89
CA ILE A 37 110.41 28.05 -28.46
C ILE A 37 109.62 29.34 -28.21
N ALA A 38 109.74 30.36 -29.07
CA ALA A 38 109.00 31.61 -28.97
C ALA A 38 107.49 31.41 -29.15
N THR A 39 107.07 30.63 -30.16
CA THR A 39 105.66 30.29 -30.38
C THR A 39 105.11 29.43 -29.25
N GLN A 40 105.86 28.41 -28.81
CA GLN A 40 105.47 27.57 -27.66
C GLN A 40 105.35 28.39 -26.37
N LEU A 41 106.20 29.41 -26.17
CA LEU A 41 106.13 30.29 -25.01
C LEU A 41 104.90 31.20 -25.07
N SER A 42 104.61 31.81 -26.23
CA SER A 42 103.42 32.63 -26.47
C SER A 42 102.12 31.85 -26.33
N GLU A 43 102.02 30.66 -26.93
CA GLU A 43 100.86 29.79 -26.80
C GLU A 43 100.69 29.28 -25.36
N SER A 44 101.79 29.06 -24.63
CA SER A 44 101.75 28.69 -23.21
C SER A 44 101.28 29.85 -22.33
N GLU A 45 101.68 31.09 -22.62
CA GLU A 45 101.17 32.28 -21.93
C GLU A 45 99.68 32.53 -22.20
N GLU A 46 99.24 32.37 -23.45
CA GLU A 46 97.83 32.54 -23.82
C GLU A 46 96.95 31.40 -23.25
N ALA A 47 97.44 30.16 -23.27
CA ALA A 47 96.77 29.03 -22.62
C ALA A 47 96.70 29.21 -21.10
N LYS A 48 97.76 29.73 -20.46
CA LYS A 48 97.73 30.10 -19.03
C LYS A 48 96.69 31.19 -18.78
N LYS A 49 96.59 32.22 -19.62
CA LYS A 49 95.60 33.29 -19.50
C LYS A 49 94.17 32.77 -19.64
N ARG A 50 93.87 31.95 -20.66
CA ARG A 50 92.56 31.31 -20.83
C ARG A 50 92.22 30.35 -19.69
N LEU A 51 93.21 29.65 -19.12
CA LEU A 51 93.01 28.82 -17.94
C LEU A 51 92.63 29.66 -16.72
N VAL A 52 93.24 30.84 -16.53
CA VAL A 52 92.88 31.77 -15.46
C VAL A 52 91.46 32.32 -15.67
N GLU A 53 91.14 32.79 -16.87
CA GLU A 53 89.79 33.29 -17.22
C GLU A 53 88.72 32.19 -17.06
N ALA A 54 88.99 30.96 -17.50
CA ALA A 54 88.07 29.83 -17.33
C ALA A 54 87.92 29.41 -15.86
N LYS A 55 88.99 29.48 -15.06
CA LYS A 55 88.93 29.23 -13.61
C LYS A 55 88.11 30.31 -12.90
N GLU A 56 88.27 31.57 -13.31
CA GLU A 56 87.51 32.70 -12.76
C GLU A 56 86.03 32.63 -13.15
N ALA A 57 85.72 32.34 -14.43
CA ALA A 57 84.35 32.11 -14.88
C ALA A 57 83.70 30.89 -14.20
N HIS A 58 84.45 29.79 -14.00
CA HIS A 58 83.96 28.63 -13.27
C HIS A 58 83.72 28.95 -11.80
N ALA A 59 84.63 29.68 -11.14
CA ALA A 59 84.44 30.12 -9.77
C ALA A 59 83.19 31.01 -9.62
N ASN A 60 83.00 31.96 -10.53
CA ASN A 60 81.82 32.82 -10.55
C ASN A 60 80.53 32.02 -10.79
N ALA A 61 80.53 31.07 -11.73
CA ALA A 61 79.37 30.22 -11.99
C ALA A 61 79.04 29.30 -10.80
N VAL A 62 80.05 28.83 -10.05
CA VAL A 62 79.84 28.05 -8.82
C VAL A 62 79.25 28.92 -7.72
N GLU A 63 79.71 30.16 -7.56
CA GLU A 63 79.15 31.10 -6.59
C GLU A 63 77.71 31.51 -6.95
N GLU A 64 77.43 31.76 -8.23
CA GLU A 64 76.06 32.02 -8.71
C GLU A 64 75.15 30.80 -8.49
N ALA A 65 75.61 29.60 -8.83
CA ALA A 65 74.86 28.36 -8.58
C ALA A 65 74.61 28.13 -7.07
N ARG A 66 75.58 28.46 -6.20
CA ARG A 66 75.42 28.42 -4.74
C ARG A 66 74.39 29.43 -4.26
N ALA A 67 74.40 30.65 -4.80
CA ALA A 67 73.43 31.69 -4.49
C ALA A 67 72.01 31.27 -4.91
N SER A 68 71.82 30.80 -6.15
CA SER A 68 70.53 30.30 -6.63
C SER A 68 70.06 29.07 -5.84
N ALA A 69 70.94 28.12 -5.51
CA ALA A 69 70.59 26.98 -4.66
C ALA A 69 70.23 27.38 -3.23
N SER A 70 70.78 28.49 -2.72
CA SER A 70 70.36 29.07 -1.43
C SER A 70 68.97 29.70 -1.54
N GLN A 71 68.71 30.46 -2.60
CA GLN A 71 67.41 31.07 -2.85
C GLN A 71 66.31 30.02 -3.02
N ILE A 72 66.53 28.99 -3.84
CA ILE A 72 65.57 27.88 -4.04
C ILE A 72 65.29 27.17 -2.71
N ARG A 73 66.30 26.98 -1.85
CA ARG A 73 66.10 26.38 -0.53
C ARG A 73 65.27 27.26 0.40
N GLU A 74 65.41 28.58 0.30
CA GLU A 74 64.64 29.51 1.11
C GLU A 74 63.19 29.61 0.63
N GLU A 75 62.97 29.68 -0.69
CA GLU A 75 61.64 29.60 -1.30
C GLU A 75 60.96 28.27 -0.94
N ALA A 76 61.66 27.14 -1.08
CA ALA A 76 61.12 25.82 -0.71
C ALA A 76 60.81 25.70 0.79
N ARG A 77 61.55 26.39 1.67
CA ARG A 77 61.20 26.47 3.11
C ARG A 77 59.95 27.31 3.33
N GLY A 78 59.82 28.44 2.63
CA GLY A 78 58.64 29.29 2.67
C GLY A 78 57.39 28.54 2.19
N ASP A 79 57.49 27.85 1.06
CA ASP A 79 56.42 27.01 0.51
C ASP A 79 56.06 25.85 1.45
N ALA A 80 57.07 25.16 2.01
CA ALA A 80 56.82 24.08 2.97
C ALA A 80 56.10 24.58 4.22
N GLN A 81 56.43 25.79 4.70
CA GLN A 81 55.74 26.42 5.82
C GLN A 81 54.31 26.82 5.44
N ALA A 82 54.10 27.41 4.27
CA ALA A 82 52.76 27.76 3.78
C ALA A 82 51.87 26.52 3.63
N ILE A 83 52.41 25.42 3.08
CA ILE A 83 51.70 24.13 2.97
C ILE A 83 51.37 23.58 4.36
N ALA A 84 52.28 23.67 5.33
CA ALA A 84 52.02 23.22 6.69
C ALA A 84 50.92 24.04 7.38
N GLU A 85 50.92 25.36 7.18
CA GLU A 85 49.89 26.27 7.70
C GLU A 85 48.52 26.01 7.04
N GLU A 86 48.48 25.78 5.72
CA GLU A 86 47.27 25.41 5.00
C GLU A 86 46.72 24.06 5.46
N MET A 87 47.56 23.04 5.59
CA MET A 87 47.15 21.72 6.10
C MET A 87 46.61 21.82 7.54
N ALA A 88 47.21 22.65 8.39
CA ALA A 88 46.73 22.89 9.74
C ALA A 88 45.33 23.56 9.72
N ALA A 89 45.14 24.58 8.89
CA ALA A 89 43.85 25.26 8.74
C ALA A 89 42.76 24.32 8.19
N GLN A 90 43.09 23.47 7.22
CA GLN A 90 42.19 22.45 6.70
C GLN A 90 41.84 21.40 7.77
N ALA A 91 42.81 20.95 8.56
CA ALA A 91 42.57 20.01 9.66
C ALA A 91 41.63 20.61 10.72
N ASP A 92 41.82 21.87 11.10
CA ASP A 92 40.94 22.58 12.04
C ASP A 92 39.51 22.73 11.50
N ALA A 93 39.38 23.07 10.21
CA ALA A 93 38.08 23.15 9.54
C ALA A 93 37.36 21.78 9.53
N GLU A 94 38.10 20.70 9.28
CA GLU A 94 37.56 19.34 9.27
C GLU A 94 37.15 18.86 10.66
N VAL A 95 37.98 19.12 11.68
CA VAL A 95 37.63 18.84 13.09
C VAL A 95 36.34 19.59 13.48
N LYS A 96 36.22 20.87 13.10
CA LYS A 96 35.01 21.65 13.36
C LYS A 96 33.79 21.07 12.65
N ARG A 97 33.94 20.68 11.38
CA ARG A 97 32.86 20.05 10.58
C ARG A 97 32.39 18.75 11.21
N ILE A 98 33.31 17.86 11.59
CA ILE A 98 32.99 16.59 12.26
C ILE A 98 32.30 16.85 13.60
N THR A 99 32.77 17.85 14.36
CA THR A 99 32.20 18.19 15.66
C THR A 99 30.76 18.71 15.55
N GLU A 100 30.49 19.64 14.63
CA GLU A 100 29.13 20.17 14.41
C GLU A 100 28.18 19.11 13.85
N HIS A 101 28.68 18.26 12.94
CA HIS A 101 27.92 17.11 12.46
C HIS A 101 27.60 16.13 13.60
N GLY A 102 28.58 15.83 14.46
CA GLY A 102 28.40 15.00 15.65
C GLY A 102 27.37 15.56 16.63
N LYS A 103 27.41 16.87 16.92
CA LYS A 103 26.40 17.54 17.75
C LYS A 103 24.99 17.40 17.17
N THR A 104 24.86 17.59 15.86
CA THR A 104 23.58 17.43 15.15
C THR A 104 23.09 15.99 15.24
N GLN A 105 23.97 15.00 15.04
CA GLN A 105 23.62 13.59 15.15
C GLN A 105 23.18 13.20 16.57
N VAL A 106 23.87 13.70 17.60
CA VAL A 106 23.49 13.47 19.00
C VAL A 106 22.12 14.10 19.29
N ALA A 107 21.84 15.30 18.78
CA ALA A 107 20.54 15.94 18.94
C ALA A 107 19.42 15.12 18.26
N LEU A 108 19.64 14.61 17.05
CA LEU A 108 18.70 13.74 16.33
C LEU A 108 18.47 12.42 17.08
N ASN A 109 19.53 11.77 17.55
CA ASN A 109 19.44 10.55 18.34
C ASN A 109 18.65 10.78 19.63
N ARG A 110 18.90 11.89 20.34
CA ARG A 110 18.15 12.26 21.54
C ARG A 110 16.67 12.50 21.23
N ALA A 111 16.36 13.20 20.14
CA ALA A 111 14.98 13.43 19.73
C ALA A 111 14.26 12.12 19.37
N SER A 112 14.94 11.20 18.66
CA SER A 112 14.41 9.87 18.35
C SER A 112 14.17 9.04 19.61
N LEU A 113 15.12 9.05 20.54
CA LEU A 113 14.98 8.33 21.81
C LEU A 113 13.80 8.88 22.63
N VAL A 114 13.63 10.20 22.68
CA VAL A 114 12.49 10.82 23.38
C VAL A 114 11.15 10.46 22.71
N ARG A 115 11.08 10.41 21.38
CA ARG A 115 9.87 9.94 20.68
C ARG A 115 9.56 8.48 21.00
N GLN A 116 10.55 7.60 20.89
CA GLN A 116 10.41 6.20 21.25
C GLN A 116 9.93 6.02 22.70
N LEU A 117 10.56 6.73 23.65
CA LEU A 117 10.15 6.68 25.07
C LEU A 117 8.72 7.19 25.28
N ARG A 118 8.26 8.17 24.51
CA ARG A 118 6.87 8.65 24.58
C ARG A 118 5.90 7.61 24.03
N GLY A 119 6.25 6.93 22.93
CA GLY A 119 5.48 5.81 22.40
C GLY A 119 5.37 4.66 23.39
N ASP A 120 6.51 4.21 23.92
CA ASP A 120 6.58 3.11 24.90
C ASP A 120 5.80 3.43 26.19
N LEU A 121 5.96 4.65 26.72
CA LEU A 121 5.23 5.11 27.90
C LEU A 121 3.73 5.24 27.61
N GLY A 122 3.36 5.71 26.41
CA GLY A 122 1.98 5.80 25.95
C GLY A 122 1.32 4.42 25.91
N LEU A 123 1.97 3.44 25.28
CA LEU A 123 1.46 2.07 25.18
C LEU A 123 1.30 1.43 26.56
N ALA A 124 2.30 1.57 27.44
CA ALA A 124 2.19 1.09 28.83
C ALA A 124 1.05 1.77 29.60
N SER A 125 0.79 3.05 29.33
CA SER A 125 -0.31 3.79 29.96
C SER A 125 -1.68 3.31 29.46
N VAL A 126 -1.82 3.07 28.16
CA VAL A 126 -3.05 2.52 27.56
C VAL A 126 -3.31 1.09 28.06
N ASP A 127 -2.27 0.26 28.16
CA ASP A 127 -2.41 -1.10 28.72
C ASP A 127 -2.86 -1.06 30.19
N LEU A 128 -2.26 -0.21 31.01
CA LEU A 128 -2.69 -0.02 32.39
C LEU A 128 -4.13 0.50 32.48
N ALA A 129 -4.51 1.46 31.63
CA ALA A 129 -5.88 1.95 31.55
C ALA A 129 -6.85 0.81 31.16
N GLY A 130 -6.49 -0.01 30.17
CA GLY A 130 -7.24 -1.20 29.77
C GLY A 130 -7.43 -2.20 30.90
N GLN A 131 -6.40 -2.46 31.70
CA GLN A 131 -6.49 -3.32 32.89
C GLN A 131 -7.40 -2.73 33.98
N ILE A 132 -7.33 -1.42 34.22
CA ILE A 132 -8.19 -0.73 35.20
C ILE A 132 -9.65 -0.80 34.75
N VAL A 133 -9.92 -0.51 33.48
CA VAL A 133 -11.28 -0.53 32.92
C VAL A 133 -11.85 -1.95 32.93
N ARG A 134 -11.07 -2.96 32.51
CA ARG A 134 -11.48 -4.38 32.59
C ARG A 134 -11.82 -4.81 34.02
N ARG A 135 -11.06 -4.34 35.02
CA ARG A 135 -11.36 -4.63 36.43
C ARG A 135 -12.65 -3.95 36.90
N HIS A 136 -12.90 -2.72 36.46
CA HIS A 136 -14.11 -1.99 36.82
C HIS A 136 -15.37 -2.59 36.17
N LEU A 137 -15.27 -2.99 34.91
CA LEU A 137 -16.34 -3.66 34.15
C LEU A 137 -16.51 -5.14 34.50
N GLY A 138 -15.79 -5.67 35.49
CA GLY A 138 -16.09 -6.98 36.05
C GLY A 138 -17.36 -7.00 36.90
N ASP A 139 -17.92 -5.82 37.22
CA ASP A 139 -19.20 -5.67 37.91
C ASP A 139 -20.34 -5.46 36.89
N VAL A 140 -21.41 -6.24 37.02
CA VAL A 140 -22.61 -6.17 36.16
C VAL A 140 -23.23 -4.78 36.21
N SER A 141 -23.22 -4.10 37.38
CA SER A 141 -23.76 -2.75 37.49
C SER A 141 -22.98 -1.74 36.63
N ALA A 142 -21.65 -1.88 36.55
CA ALA A 142 -20.80 -1.01 35.76
C ALA A 142 -20.96 -1.27 34.25
N GLN A 143 -21.19 -2.53 33.86
CA GLN A 143 -21.48 -2.89 32.46
C GLN A 143 -22.82 -2.30 31.99
N GLN A 144 -23.85 -2.36 32.83
CA GLN A 144 -25.16 -1.76 32.54
C GLN A 144 -25.08 -0.23 32.44
N GLU A 145 -24.35 0.44 33.34
CA GLU A 145 -24.11 1.89 33.25
C GLU A 145 -23.34 2.28 31.98
N SER A 146 -22.41 1.43 31.54
CA SER A 146 -21.68 1.64 30.27
C SER A 146 -22.61 1.58 29.06
N ILE A 147 -23.58 0.65 29.06
CA ILE A 147 -24.60 0.55 28.01
C ILE A 147 -25.48 1.79 27.99
N ASP A 148 -25.98 2.22 29.16
CA ASP A 148 -26.83 3.40 29.28
C ASP A 148 -26.11 4.66 28.77
N ARG A 149 -24.83 4.83 29.10
CA ARG A 149 -24.01 5.96 28.62
C ARG A 149 -23.91 5.99 27.10
N VAL A 150 -23.74 4.83 26.45
CA VAL A 150 -23.69 4.74 24.98
C VAL A 150 -25.05 5.07 24.37
N ILE A 151 -26.14 4.55 24.92
CA ILE A 151 -27.50 4.88 24.45
C ILE A 151 -27.74 6.39 24.53
N SER A 152 -27.34 7.04 25.63
CA SER A 152 -27.44 8.50 25.76
C SER A 152 -26.52 9.27 24.79
N GLU A 153 -25.35 8.74 24.44
CA GLU A 153 -24.48 9.34 23.42
C GLU A 153 -25.13 9.29 22.04
N LEU A 154 -25.77 8.17 21.70
CA LEU A 154 -26.55 8.00 20.46
C LEU A 154 -27.76 8.94 20.41
N GLU A 155 -28.47 9.11 21.54
CA GLU A 155 -29.54 10.12 21.66
C GLU A 155 -29.05 11.54 21.34
N GLY A 156 -27.83 11.88 21.75
CA GLY A 156 -27.21 13.16 21.43
C GLY A 156 -26.87 13.35 19.95
N MET A 157 -26.63 12.25 19.22
CA MET A 157 -26.42 12.27 17.76
C MET A 157 -27.73 12.42 16.99
N ALA A 158 -28.85 11.94 17.56
CA ALA A 158 -30.20 12.09 17.04
C ALA A 158 -30.74 13.51 17.27
N GLY A 159 -30.16 14.51 16.59
CA GLY A 159 -30.59 15.91 16.68
C GLY A 159 -32.07 16.13 16.33
N PRO A 160 -32.72 17.24 16.76
CA PRO A 160 -34.18 17.40 16.68
C PRO A 160 -34.81 17.65 15.29
N ASP A 161 -34.07 17.67 14.18
CA ASP A 161 -34.50 18.42 12.98
C ASP A 161 -34.41 17.72 11.61
N ASP A 162 -34.25 16.40 11.50
CA ASP A 162 -34.29 15.73 10.17
C ASP A 162 -35.64 15.03 9.94
N VAL A 163 -36.65 15.80 9.49
CA VAL A 163 -38.02 15.31 9.23
C VAL A 163 -38.37 15.35 7.73
N ASP A 164 -37.41 15.58 6.82
CA ASP A 164 -37.75 15.72 5.39
C ASP A 164 -36.80 15.03 4.41
N SER A 165 -36.47 13.77 4.69
CA SER A 165 -36.07 12.84 3.65
C SER A 165 -37.04 11.67 3.60
N ARG A 166 -38.08 11.77 2.75
CA ARG A 166 -38.81 10.58 2.28
C ARG A 166 -37.84 9.69 1.49
N ILE A 167 -37.04 8.91 2.22
CA ILE A 167 -36.13 7.92 1.69
C ILE A 167 -37.00 6.79 1.12
N SER A 168 -36.63 6.30 -0.07
CA SER A 168 -37.29 5.16 -0.74
C SER A 168 -37.45 3.96 0.21
N ALA A 169 -38.49 3.16 0.03
CA ALA A 169 -38.79 2.01 0.90
C ALA A 169 -37.54 1.12 1.12
N PRO A 170 -37.30 0.58 2.34
CA PRO A 170 -36.08 -0.19 2.68
C PRO A 170 -35.79 -1.34 1.71
N SER A 171 -36.84 -2.02 1.26
CA SER A 171 -36.79 -3.09 0.25
C SER A 171 -36.29 -2.64 -1.13
N ASP A 172 -36.15 -1.35 -1.43
CA ASP A 172 -35.63 -0.88 -2.71
C ASP A 172 -34.11 -0.69 -2.71
N LEU A 173 -33.44 -0.77 -1.56
CA LEU A 173 -32.02 -0.43 -1.41
C LEU A 173 -31.15 -1.60 -0.89
N VAL A 174 -31.73 -2.55 -0.16
CA VAL A 174 -30.99 -3.71 0.39
C VAL A 174 -30.36 -4.55 -0.72
N GLY A 175 -29.06 -4.79 -0.59
CA GLY A 175 -28.22 -5.56 -1.52
C GLY A 175 -27.83 -4.84 -2.82
N LEU A 176 -28.14 -3.54 -2.97
CA LEU A 176 -27.86 -2.78 -4.20
C LEU A 176 -26.66 -1.81 -4.10
N HIS A 177 -26.03 -1.73 -2.93
CA HIS A 177 -24.92 -0.83 -2.61
C HIS A 177 -23.68 -1.03 -3.52
N SER A 178 -23.41 -2.27 -3.93
CA SER A 178 -22.32 -2.60 -4.86
C SER A 178 -22.62 -2.27 -6.34
N MET A 179 -23.87 -1.92 -6.67
CA MET A 179 -24.30 -1.70 -8.05
C MET A 179 -24.09 -0.26 -8.52
N ARG A 180 -23.72 -0.13 -9.81
CA ARG A 180 -23.67 1.17 -10.49
C ARG A 180 -25.07 1.71 -10.79
N ALA A 181 -25.16 3.01 -11.08
CA ALA A 181 -26.43 3.73 -11.28
C ALA A 181 -27.40 3.04 -12.27
N ALA A 182 -26.93 2.62 -13.46
CA ALA A 182 -27.79 1.99 -14.45
C ALA A 182 -28.41 0.66 -13.98
N SER A 183 -27.64 -0.16 -13.26
CA SER A 183 -28.16 -1.40 -12.67
C SER A 183 -29.18 -1.09 -11.57
N ARG A 184 -28.91 -0.13 -10.68
CA ARG A 184 -29.83 0.28 -9.61
C ARG A 184 -31.17 0.77 -10.17
N ASP A 185 -31.14 1.59 -11.23
CA ASP A 185 -32.37 2.08 -11.86
C ASP A 185 -33.16 0.95 -12.54
N SER A 186 -32.46 0.00 -13.19
CA SER A 186 -33.09 -1.19 -13.78
C SER A 186 -33.72 -2.10 -12.73
N VAL A 187 -33.05 -2.31 -11.58
CA VAL A 187 -33.61 -3.08 -10.46
C VAL A 187 -34.85 -2.42 -9.90
N ARG A 188 -34.86 -1.09 -9.70
CA ARG A 188 -36.03 -0.36 -9.21
C ARG A 188 -37.22 -0.46 -10.15
N ALA A 189 -36.98 -0.28 -11.45
CA ALA A 189 -38.03 -0.43 -12.46
C ALA A 189 -38.60 -1.86 -12.47
N LEU A 190 -37.73 -2.86 -12.34
CA LEU A 190 -38.12 -4.26 -12.26
C LEU A 190 -38.90 -4.57 -10.99
N ASN A 191 -38.50 -4.02 -9.83
CA ASN A 191 -39.21 -4.21 -8.56
C ASN A 191 -40.63 -3.62 -8.61
N LYS A 192 -40.80 -2.45 -9.24
CA LYS A 192 -42.12 -1.83 -9.43
C LYS A 192 -43.05 -2.69 -10.31
N GLU A 193 -42.52 -3.27 -11.38
CA GLU A 193 -43.27 -4.20 -12.23
C GLU A 193 -43.65 -5.47 -11.46
N PHE A 194 -42.74 -5.98 -10.63
CA PHE A 194 -42.96 -7.12 -9.76
C PHE A 194 -44.08 -6.88 -8.73
N GLU A 195 -44.07 -5.74 -8.03
CA GLU A 195 -45.13 -5.38 -7.07
C GLU A 195 -46.50 -5.28 -7.73
N THR A 196 -46.56 -4.70 -8.94
CA THR A 196 -47.81 -4.56 -9.72
C THR A 196 -48.42 -5.94 -10.03
N ARG A 197 -47.59 -6.96 -10.27
CA ARG A 197 -48.02 -8.31 -10.63
C ARG A 197 -48.32 -9.18 -9.41
N THR A 198 -47.49 -9.10 -8.38
CA THR A 198 -47.62 -9.92 -7.18
C THR A 198 -48.80 -9.53 -6.28
N GLY A 199 -49.29 -8.29 -6.40
CA GLY A 199 -50.46 -7.83 -5.65
C GLY A 199 -51.73 -8.66 -5.87
N SER A 200 -51.90 -9.29 -7.04
CA SER A 200 -53.07 -10.11 -7.38
C SER A 200 -52.86 -11.63 -7.27
N LEU A 201 -51.63 -12.09 -7.01
CA LEU A 201 -51.31 -13.51 -6.93
C LEU A 201 -51.63 -14.09 -5.54
N ASP A 202 -52.12 -15.33 -5.49
CA ASP A 202 -52.27 -16.11 -4.26
C ASP A 202 -50.94 -16.75 -3.83
N ALA A 203 -50.92 -17.42 -2.67
CA ALA A 203 -49.72 -18.06 -2.13
C ALA A 203 -49.12 -19.09 -3.13
N ASP A 204 -49.96 -19.94 -3.72
CA ASP A 204 -49.53 -20.94 -4.70
C ASP A 204 -48.97 -20.30 -5.98
N GLY A 205 -49.57 -19.20 -6.45
CA GLY A 205 -49.07 -18.40 -7.57
C GLY A 205 -47.69 -17.80 -7.28
N LEU A 206 -47.48 -17.25 -6.08
CA LEU A 206 -46.21 -16.67 -5.66
C LEU A 206 -45.12 -17.73 -5.48
N THR A 207 -45.44 -18.89 -4.89
CA THR A 207 -44.50 -20.01 -4.77
C THR A 207 -44.08 -20.54 -6.14
N ARG A 208 -45.02 -20.64 -7.09
CA ARG A 208 -44.72 -21.01 -8.48
C ARG A 208 -43.81 -19.97 -9.15
N LEU A 209 -44.14 -18.69 -9.02
CA LEU A 209 -43.34 -17.59 -9.56
C LEU A 209 -41.90 -17.61 -9.01
N ALA A 210 -41.74 -17.81 -7.70
CA ALA A 210 -40.43 -17.94 -7.06
C ALA A 210 -39.62 -19.12 -7.62
N GLY A 211 -40.26 -20.28 -7.79
CA GLY A 211 -39.63 -21.46 -8.37
C GLY A 211 -39.18 -21.23 -9.82
N GLU A 212 -40.06 -20.67 -10.65
CA GLU A 212 -39.76 -20.39 -12.06
C GLU A 212 -38.63 -19.37 -12.22
N LEU A 213 -38.63 -18.28 -11.43
CA LEU A 213 -37.54 -17.29 -11.45
C LEU A 213 -36.21 -17.89 -10.98
N ALA A 214 -36.23 -18.79 -9.99
CA ALA A 214 -35.03 -19.51 -9.56
C ALA A 214 -34.50 -20.46 -10.63
N ASP A 215 -35.38 -21.18 -11.34
CA ASP A 215 -34.98 -22.05 -12.46
C ASP A 215 -34.39 -21.23 -13.62
N VAL A 216 -34.92 -20.02 -13.87
CA VAL A 216 -34.32 -19.07 -14.82
C VAL A 216 -32.90 -18.69 -14.38
N VAL A 217 -32.71 -18.33 -13.12
CA VAL A 217 -31.38 -17.96 -12.58
C VAL A 217 -30.39 -19.13 -12.67
N ASP A 218 -30.83 -20.35 -12.36
CA ASP A 218 -30.03 -21.58 -12.50
C ASP A 218 -29.61 -21.81 -13.95
N LEU A 219 -30.53 -21.66 -14.92
CA LEU A 219 -30.21 -21.75 -16.35
C LEU A 219 -29.20 -20.68 -16.77
N LEU A 220 -29.38 -19.42 -16.35
CA LEU A 220 -28.44 -18.33 -16.65
C LEU A 220 -27.09 -18.50 -15.94
N GLY A 221 -27.04 -19.29 -14.86
CA GLY A 221 -25.82 -19.74 -14.22
C GLY A 221 -25.04 -20.72 -15.11
N ARG A 222 -25.74 -21.72 -15.65
CA ARG A 222 -25.18 -22.78 -16.51
C ARG A 222 -24.80 -22.30 -17.92
N GLU A 223 -25.55 -21.35 -18.45
CA GLU A 223 -25.40 -20.84 -19.82
C GLU A 223 -24.88 -19.40 -19.84
N PRO A 224 -23.57 -19.16 -19.61
CA PRO A 224 -23.01 -17.81 -19.49
C PRO A 224 -23.12 -16.99 -20.78
N VAL A 225 -23.16 -17.66 -21.94
CA VAL A 225 -23.34 -17.02 -23.26
C VAL A 225 -24.75 -16.44 -23.36
N LEU A 226 -25.76 -17.22 -23.01
CA LEU A 226 -27.14 -16.74 -22.96
C LEU A 226 -27.29 -15.56 -21.99
N ARG A 227 -26.75 -15.71 -20.77
CA ARG A 227 -26.75 -14.65 -19.76
C ARG A 227 -26.14 -13.35 -20.29
N LYS A 228 -24.99 -13.45 -20.99
CA LYS A 228 -24.34 -12.28 -21.59
C LYS A 228 -25.26 -11.60 -22.61
N HIS A 229 -25.85 -12.36 -23.54
CA HIS A 229 -26.72 -11.79 -24.57
C HIS A 229 -28.00 -11.15 -24.01
N LEU A 230 -28.57 -11.70 -22.94
CA LEU A 230 -29.77 -11.14 -22.31
C LEU A 230 -29.46 -9.89 -21.47
N ALA A 231 -28.29 -9.81 -20.83
CA ALA A 231 -27.90 -8.69 -19.99
C ALA A 231 -27.28 -7.51 -20.77
N GLU A 232 -26.81 -7.75 -22.01
CA GLU A 232 -26.11 -6.74 -22.80
C GLU A 232 -27.06 -5.58 -23.20
N PRO A 233 -26.63 -4.31 -22.98
CA PRO A 233 -27.38 -3.15 -23.48
C PRO A 233 -27.49 -3.23 -25.00
N SER A 234 -28.71 -3.14 -25.54
CA SER A 234 -28.97 -3.15 -26.97
C SER A 234 -30.12 -2.19 -27.27
N ASP A 235 -30.01 -1.48 -28.40
CA ASP A 235 -31.05 -0.61 -28.93
C ASP A 235 -32.20 -1.43 -29.56
N ASP A 236 -31.91 -2.66 -30.02
CA ASP A 236 -32.91 -3.61 -30.48
C ASP A 236 -33.45 -4.42 -29.29
N THR A 237 -34.35 -3.79 -28.54
CA THR A 237 -35.02 -4.40 -27.38
C THR A 237 -36.06 -5.44 -27.79
N GLU A 238 -36.63 -5.34 -28.99
CA GLU A 238 -37.65 -6.25 -29.52
C GLU A 238 -37.08 -7.64 -29.85
N ALA A 239 -35.88 -7.69 -30.44
CA ALA A 239 -35.20 -8.96 -30.67
C ALA A 239 -34.84 -9.67 -29.35
N LYS A 240 -34.44 -8.92 -28.32
CA LYS A 240 -34.10 -9.48 -26.99
C LYS A 240 -35.33 -10.02 -26.27
N THR A 241 -36.45 -9.30 -26.28
CA THR A 241 -37.69 -9.79 -25.67
C THR A 241 -38.23 -11.00 -26.41
N ALA A 242 -38.18 -11.02 -27.75
CA ALA A 242 -38.57 -12.19 -28.54
C ALA A 242 -37.69 -13.42 -28.28
N LEU A 243 -36.38 -13.23 -28.07
CA LEU A 243 -35.48 -14.30 -27.66
C LEU A 243 -35.83 -14.83 -26.27
N SER A 244 -36.05 -13.93 -25.31
CA SER A 244 -36.47 -14.28 -23.95
C SER A 244 -37.78 -15.08 -23.95
N ASP A 245 -38.80 -14.61 -24.65
CA ASP A 245 -40.10 -15.29 -24.75
C ASP A 245 -40.00 -16.67 -25.39
N ARG A 246 -39.08 -16.85 -26.36
CA ARG A 246 -38.86 -18.15 -27.00
C ARG A 246 -38.17 -19.16 -26.08
N ILE A 247 -37.18 -18.72 -25.31
CA ILE A 247 -36.42 -19.58 -24.39
C ILE A 247 -37.28 -19.96 -23.19
N PHE A 248 -38.01 -18.99 -22.64
CA PHE A 248 -38.82 -19.17 -21.43
C PHE A 248 -40.31 -19.39 -21.75
N ALA A 249 -40.62 -19.96 -22.93
CA ALA A 249 -41.99 -20.17 -23.39
C ALA A 249 -42.83 -21.08 -22.47
N THR A 250 -42.16 -21.96 -21.71
CA THR A 250 -42.77 -22.90 -20.77
C THR A 250 -43.05 -22.28 -19.39
N SER A 251 -42.50 -21.10 -19.10
CA SER A 251 -42.74 -20.38 -17.86
C SER A 251 -44.10 -19.65 -17.88
N GLY A 252 -44.66 -19.39 -16.71
CA GLY A 252 -45.89 -18.63 -16.54
C GLY A 252 -45.81 -17.21 -17.09
N GLU A 253 -46.98 -16.58 -17.32
CA GLU A 253 -47.04 -15.24 -17.90
C GLU A 253 -46.34 -14.19 -17.04
N ASP A 254 -46.46 -14.29 -15.71
CA ASP A 254 -45.83 -13.33 -14.79
C ASP A 254 -44.30 -13.42 -14.85
N THR A 255 -43.74 -14.63 -14.87
CA THR A 255 -42.30 -14.85 -15.06
C THR A 255 -41.83 -14.25 -16.38
N ARG A 256 -42.51 -14.57 -17.50
CA ARG A 256 -42.12 -14.05 -18.82
C ARG A 256 -42.20 -12.53 -18.88
N ALA A 257 -43.22 -11.93 -18.29
CA ALA A 257 -43.37 -10.48 -18.27
C ALA A 257 -42.27 -9.78 -17.45
N LEU A 258 -41.90 -10.34 -16.30
CA LEU A 258 -40.77 -9.84 -15.51
C LEU A 258 -39.45 -9.99 -16.26
N LEU A 259 -39.25 -11.10 -16.98
CA LEU A 259 -38.07 -11.30 -17.81
C LEU A 259 -38.03 -10.29 -18.97
N ARG A 260 -39.17 -9.99 -19.62
CA ARG A 260 -39.26 -8.93 -20.63
C ARG A 260 -38.81 -7.59 -20.05
N SER A 261 -39.30 -7.22 -18.86
CA SER A 261 -38.85 -6.01 -18.17
C SER A 261 -37.34 -6.05 -17.90
N ALA A 262 -36.83 -7.15 -17.34
CA ALA A 262 -35.42 -7.31 -17.01
C ALA A 262 -34.49 -7.20 -18.24
N VAL A 263 -34.83 -7.83 -19.38
CA VAL A 263 -33.98 -7.78 -20.60
C VAL A 263 -34.01 -6.43 -21.31
N THR A 264 -35.05 -5.62 -21.09
CA THR A 264 -35.12 -4.23 -21.57
C THR A 264 -34.32 -3.26 -20.69
N GLY A 265 -34.02 -3.66 -19.45
CA GLY A 265 -33.18 -2.91 -18.52
C GLY A 265 -31.74 -2.73 -19.00
N ARG A 266 -31.06 -1.72 -18.45
CA ARG A 266 -29.65 -1.42 -18.72
C ARG A 266 -28.78 -1.86 -17.56
N TRP A 267 -28.01 -2.91 -17.76
CA TRP A 267 -27.18 -3.51 -16.71
C TRP A 267 -25.73 -3.08 -16.85
N SER A 268 -25.13 -2.67 -15.73
CA SER A 268 -23.71 -2.30 -15.68
C SER A 268 -22.79 -3.52 -15.60
N ALA A 269 -23.31 -4.66 -15.14
CA ALA A 269 -22.64 -5.95 -15.15
C ALA A 269 -23.64 -7.07 -15.44
N THR A 270 -23.17 -8.12 -16.13
CA THR A 270 -23.97 -9.33 -16.40
C THR A 270 -24.40 -10.05 -15.10
N SER A 271 -23.62 -9.92 -14.03
CA SER A 271 -23.96 -10.43 -12.70
C SER A 271 -25.17 -9.72 -12.09
N ASP A 272 -25.31 -8.41 -12.31
CA ASP A 272 -26.39 -7.59 -11.72
C ASP A 272 -27.75 -8.01 -12.29
N PHE A 273 -27.79 -8.37 -13.58
CA PHE A 273 -28.98 -8.91 -14.25
C PHE A 273 -29.48 -10.19 -13.58
N THR A 274 -28.59 -11.15 -13.34
CA THR A 274 -28.93 -12.40 -12.67
C THR A 274 -29.29 -12.20 -11.21
N PHE A 275 -28.57 -11.32 -10.50
CA PHE A 275 -28.88 -10.96 -9.13
C PHE A 275 -30.29 -10.36 -9.00
N ALA A 276 -30.69 -9.49 -9.93
CA ALA A 276 -32.00 -8.87 -9.89
C ALA A 276 -33.15 -9.89 -10.01
N ILE A 277 -33.03 -10.85 -10.92
CA ILE A 277 -34.03 -11.92 -11.10
C ILE A 277 -34.08 -12.82 -9.86
N GLU A 278 -32.93 -13.17 -9.29
CA GLU A 278 -32.86 -13.96 -8.06
C GLU A 278 -33.52 -13.23 -6.88
N ARG A 279 -33.27 -11.92 -6.76
CA ARG A 279 -33.88 -11.09 -5.72
C ARG A 279 -35.41 -11.10 -5.82
N LEU A 280 -35.98 -11.04 -7.03
CA LEU A 280 -37.43 -11.19 -7.21
C LEU A 280 -37.94 -12.58 -6.78
N ALA A 281 -37.18 -13.64 -7.07
CA ALA A 281 -37.54 -15.00 -6.66
C ALA A 281 -37.64 -15.12 -5.13
N ARG A 282 -36.67 -14.53 -4.42
CA ARG A 282 -36.66 -14.45 -2.96
C ARG A 282 -37.81 -13.60 -2.43
N TYR A 283 -38.07 -12.44 -3.06
CA TYR A 283 -39.20 -11.59 -2.68
C TYR A 283 -40.55 -12.28 -2.86
N ALA A 284 -40.74 -13.08 -3.90
CA ALA A 284 -41.99 -13.81 -4.07
C ALA A 284 -42.27 -14.75 -2.88
N LEU A 285 -41.26 -15.44 -2.35
CA LEU A 285 -41.39 -16.27 -1.14
C LEU A 285 -41.57 -15.44 0.13
N LEU A 286 -40.91 -14.29 0.26
CA LEU A 286 -41.13 -13.39 1.40
C LEU A 286 -42.55 -12.81 1.41
N ILE A 287 -43.15 -12.54 0.25
CA ILE A 287 -44.56 -12.14 0.13
C ILE A 287 -45.49 -13.29 0.56
N VAL A 288 -45.13 -14.55 0.31
CA VAL A 288 -45.90 -15.70 0.81
C VAL A 288 -45.89 -15.70 2.34
N ALA A 289 -44.73 -15.49 2.98
CA ALA A 289 -44.62 -15.39 4.43
C ALA A 289 -45.40 -14.18 4.98
N GLU A 290 -45.34 -13.04 4.31
CA GLU A 290 -46.09 -11.82 4.65
C GLU A 290 -47.60 -12.08 4.62
N LYS A 291 -48.12 -12.72 3.56
CA LYS A 291 -49.54 -13.08 3.44
C LYS A 291 -49.98 -14.15 4.45
N ALA A 292 -49.05 -14.97 4.93
CA ALA A 292 -49.28 -15.98 5.95
C ALA A 292 -49.12 -15.46 7.38
N ASP A 293 -48.78 -14.17 7.56
CA ASP A 293 -48.49 -13.53 8.86
C ASP A 293 -47.34 -14.22 9.62
N SER A 294 -46.38 -14.78 8.88
CA SER A 294 -45.25 -15.53 9.42
C SER A 294 -43.89 -14.94 9.02
N ILE A 295 -43.86 -13.69 8.55
CA ILE A 295 -42.61 -13.02 8.11
C ILE A 295 -41.63 -12.84 9.28
N ASP A 296 -42.15 -12.58 10.48
CA ASP A 296 -41.37 -12.46 11.72
C ASP A 296 -40.65 -13.77 12.06
N ASP A 297 -41.37 -14.88 12.02
CA ASP A 297 -40.80 -16.21 12.24
C ASP A 297 -39.73 -16.54 11.18
N VAL A 298 -39.97 -16.17 9.92
CA VAL A 298 -39.00 -16.38 8.83
C VAL A 298 -37.72 -15.56 9.07
N GLU A 299 -37.84 -14.29 9.44
CA GLU A 299 -36.69 -13.43 9.76
C GLU A 299 -35.85 -14.03 10.90
N ASP A 300 -36.50 -14.39 12.01
CA ASP A 300 -35.86 -14.96 13.20
C ASP A 300 -35.15 -16.29 12.89
N GLU A 301 -35.79 -17.16 12.10
CA GLU A 301 -35.21 -18.44 11.69
C GLU A 301 -34.02 -18.26 10.74
N LEU A 302 -34.11 -17.34 9.76
CA LEU A 302 -33.01 -17.02 8.86
C LEU A 302 -31.81 -16.47 9.63
N PHE A 303 -32.04 -15.57 10.58
CA PHE A 303 -30.96 -15.04 11.42
C PHE A 303 -30.34 -16.11 12.31
N ARG A 304 -31.16 -16.96 12.94
CA ARG A 304 -30.68 -18.10 13.74
C ARG A 304 -29.82 -19.05 12.89
N PHE A 305 -30.25 -19.34 11.66
CA PHE A 305 -29.48 -20.17 10.74
C PHE A 305 -28.19 -19.48 10.28
N GLY A 306 -28.23 -18.18 9.99
CA GLY A 306 -27.03 -17.39 9.66
C GLY A 306 -25.98 -17.47 10.76
N ARG A 307 -26.37 -17.29 12.03
CA ARG A 307 -25.48 -17.44 13.19
C ARG A 307 -24.93 -18.86 13.32
N LEU A 308 -25.75 -19.88 13.09
CA LEU A 308 -25.29 -21.27 13.07
C LEU A 308 -24.18 -21.48 12.03
N LEU A 309 -24.30 -20.89 10.84
CA LEU A 309 -23.28 -21.00 9.79
C LEU A 309 -21.97 -20.28 10.16
N VAL A 310 -22.05 -19.16 10.87
CA VAL A 310 -20.85 -18.46 11.38
C VAL A 310 -20.18 -19.27 12.50
N ALA A 311 -20.98 -19.80 13.43
CA ALA A 311 -20.50 -20.61 14.55
C ALA A 311 -19.95 -21.97 14.13
N GLU A 312 -20.41 -22.52 13.01
CA GLU A 312 -19.98 -23.82 12.45
C GLU A 312 -19.29 -23.66 11.07
N PRO A 313 -18.01 -23.25 11.03
CA PRO A 313 -17.29 -23.00 9.77
C PRO A 313 -17.25 -24.21 8.82
N LYS A 314 -17.25 -25.43 9.37
CA LYS A 314 -17.29 -26.67 8.56
C LYS A 314 -18.61 -26.81 7.82
N LEU A 315 -19.74 -26.57 8.49
CA LEU A 315 -21.06 -26.62 7.88
C LEU A 315 -21.18 -25.55 6.78
N SER A 316 -20.77 -24.32 7.09
CA SER A 316 -20.73 -23.23 6.13
C SER A 316 -19.87 -23.56 4.91
N ALA A 317 -18.67 -24.12 5.10
CA ALA A 317 -17.80 -24.52 4.00
C ALA A 317 -18.42 -25.61 3.11
N LEU A 318 -19.06 -26.63 3.70
CA LEU A 318 -19.72 -27.70 2.95
C LEU A 318 -20.91 -27.20 2.13
N LEU A 319 -21.72 -26.30 2.69
CA LEU A 319 -22.84 -25.69 1.96
C LEU A 319 -22.36 -24.71 0.87
N SER A 320 -21.21 -24.08 1.09
CA SER A 320 -20.59 -23.14 0.15
C SER A 320 -19.83 -23.81 -1.00
N ASP A 321 -19.59 -25.12 -0.94
CA ASP A 321 -18.83 -25.82 -1.97
C ASP A 321 -19.66 -26.02 -3.25
N VAL A 322 -19.55 -25.05 -4.16
CA VAL A 322 -20.23 -25.09 -5.46
C VAL A 322 -19.76 -26.23 -6.38
N ASN A 323 -18.62 -26.86 -6.09
CA ASN A 323 -18.13 -28.00 -6.87
C ASN A 323 -18.73 -29.33 -6.38
N ALA A 324 -19.28 -29.37 -5.17
CA ALA A 324 -19.96 -30.54 -4.65
C ALA A 324 -21.34 -30.74 -5.30
N PRO A 325 -21.80 -31.99 -5.48
CA PRO A 325 -23.13 -32.29 -5.98
C PRO A 325 -24.21 -31.55 -5.20
N ILE A 326 -25.15 -30.93 -5.91
CA ILE A 326 -26.21 -30.11 -5.30
C ILE A 326 -27.10 -30.95 -4.39
N GLU A 327 -27.37 -32.21 -4.77
CA GLU A 327 -28.19 -33.14 -4.01
C GLU A 327 -27.60 -33.42 -2.62
N GLY A 328 -26.27 -33.52 -2.52
CA GLY A 328 -25.57 -33.71 -1.25
C GLY A 328 -25.66 -32.48 -0.35
N ARG A 329 -25.56 -31.28 -0.94
CA ARG A 329 -25.70 -30.01 -0.20
C ARG A 329 -27.13 -29.78 0.29
N LEU A 330 -28.12 -30.05 -0.56
CA LEU A 330 -29.53 -29.94 -0.18
C LEU A 330 -29.93 -31.01 0.86
N GLY A 331 -29.46 -32.25 0.73
CA GLY A 331 -29.70 -33.28 1.75
C GLY A 331 -29.08 -32.95 3.11
N LEU A 332 -27.91 -32.31 3.13
CA LEU A 332 -27.31 -31.78 4.37
C LEU A 332 -28.19 -30.66 4.95
N LEU A 333 -28.66 -29.75 4.09
CA LEU A 333 -29.53 -28.66 4.51
C LEU A 333 -30.84 -29.17 5.12
N ASP A 334 -31.50 -30.12 4.46
CA ASP A 334 -32.73 -30.76 4.95
C ASP A 334 -32.51 -31.38 6.33
N THR A 335 -31.38 -32.04 6.54
CA THR A 335 -31.02 -32.65 7.84
C THR A 335 -30.83 -31.60 8.93
N VAL A 336 -30.26 -30.44 8.61
CA VAL A 336 -30.00 -29.37 9.58
C VAL A 336 -31.28 -28.60 9.92
N LEU A 337 -32.14 -28.35 8.93
CA LEU A 337 -33.38 -27.59 9.06
C LEU A 337 -34.56 -28.44 9.57
N ALA A 338 -34.48 -29.77 9.50
CA ALA A 338 -35.54 -30.68 9.91
C ALA A 338 -36.10 -30.34 11.31
N GLY A 339 -37.38 -29.94 11.35
CA GLY A 339 -38.11 -29.61 12.57
C GLY A 339 -37.69 -28.31 13.27
N LYS A 340 -36.89 -27.45 12.61
CA LYS A 340 -36.35 -26.21 13.19
C LYS A 340 -36.67 -24.94 12.40
N ALA A 341 -37.25 -25.08 11.21
CA ALA A 341 -37.61 -23.99 10.33
C ALA A 341 -38.99 -24.24 9.72
N ASN A 342 -39.73 -23.19 9.42
CA ASN A 342 -40.97 -23.27 8.67
C ASN A 342 -40.72 -23.56 7.18
N ASP A 343 -41.77 -23.94 6.45
CA ASP A 343 -41.67 -24.37 5.05
C ASP A 343 -41.14 -23.24 4.13
N THR A 344 -41.48 -21.98 4.42
CA THR A 344 -41.04 -20.82 3.63
C THR A 344 -39.56 -20.51 3.86
N THR A 345 -39.09 -20.57 5.11
CA THR A 345 -37.68 -20.45 5.48
C THR A 345 -36.86 -21.55 4.84
N ALA A 346 -37.33 -22.80 4.93
CA ALA A 346 -36.67 -23.94 4.29
C ALA A 346 -36.58 -23.76 2.76
N ALA A 347 -37.65 -23.30 2.11
CA ALA A 347 -37.66 -23.01 0.68
C ALA A 347 -36.67 -21.87 0.31
N LEU A 348 -36.64 -20.79 1.09
CA LEU A 348 -35.74 -19.65 0.89
C LEU A 348 -34.27 -20.05 1.04
N ILE A 349 -33.91 -20.80 2.08
CA ILE A 349 -32.53 -21.25 2.29
C ILE A 349 -32.14 -22.28 1.22
N THR A 350 -33.03 -23.20 0.86
CA THR A 350 -32.81 -24.17 -0.23
C THR A 350 -32.55 -23.48 -1.56
N GLN A 351 -33.39 -22.50 -1.91
CA GLN A 351 -33.22 -21.69 -3.11
C GLN A 351 -31.89 -20.92 -3.08
N THR A 352 -31.54 -20.34 -1.93
CA THR A 352 -30.27 -19.61 -1.75
C THR A 352 -29.06 -20.52 -1.95
N VAL A 353 -29.03 -21.69 -1.29
CA VAL A 353 -27.95 -22.68 -1.41
C VAL A 353 -27.84 -23.26 -2.81
N ARG A 354 -28.97 -23.44 -3.52
CA ARG A 354 -28.96 -23.84 -4.93
C ARG A 354 -28.32 -22.79 -5.83
N LEU A 355 -28.54 -21.51 -5.53
CA LEU A 355 -28.10 -20.38 -6.34
C LEU A 355 -26.84 -19.69 -5.79
N LEU A 356 -26.09 -20.37 -4.92
CA LEU A 356 -24.84 -19.89 -4.32
C LEU A 356 -23.75 -19.72 -5.41
N ARG A 357 -23.67 -18.55 -6.04
CA ARG A 357 -22.73 -18.27 -7.15
C ARG A 357 -21.32 -17.94 -6.65
N GLY A 358 -20.75 -18.83 -5.82
CA GLY A 358 -19.43 -18.64 -5.19
C GLY A 358 -19.42 -17.69 -3.99
N GLN A 359 -20.59 -17.20 -3.56
CA GLN A 359 -20.75 -16.56 -2.25
C GLN A 359 -20.70 -17.60 -1.13
N SER A 360 -20.31 -17.20 0.07
CA SER A 360 -20.40 -18.08 1.24
C SER A 360 -21.86 -18.24 1.67
N ALA A 361 -22.22 -19.42 2.16
CA ALA A 361 -23.57 -19.72 2.62
C ALA A 361 -23.94 -18.81 3.80
N ALA A 362 -22.99 -18.53 4.71
CA ALA A 362 -23.20 -17.62 5.83
C ALA A 362 -23.57 -16.20 5.36
N SER A 363 -22.82 -15.64 4.39
CA SER A 363 -23.11 -14.32 3.84
C SER A 363 -24.44 -14.31 3.11
N ALA A 364 -24.70 -15.29 2.25
CA ALA A 364 -25.93 -15.33 1.45
C ALA A 364 -27.20 -15.44 2.30
N VAL A 365 -27.14 -16.17 3.43
CA VAL A 365 -28.25 -16.25 4.40
C VAL A 365 -28.39 -14.94 5.18
N SER A 366 -27.28 -14.28 5.54
CA SER A 366 -27.31 -12.97 6.20
C SER A 366 -27.97 -11.92 5.30
N ASP A 367 -27.58 -11.84 4.03
CA ASP A 367 -28.19 -10.94 3.04
C ASP A 367 -29.69 -11.21 2.87
N LEU A 368 -30.09 -12.49 2.99
CA LEU A 368 -31.49 -12.89 2.91
C LEU A 368 -32.28 -12.50 4.17
N ALA A 369 -31.69 -12.59 5.36
CA ALA A 369 -32.31 -12.11 6.60
C ALA A 369 -32.52 -10.58 6.55
N GLU A 370 -31.53 -9.84 6.07
CA GLU A 370 -31.64 -8.39 5.85
C GLU A 370 -32.75 -8.06 4.84
N LEU A 371 -32.86 -8.85 3.76
CA LEU A 371 -33.91 -8.72 2.77
C LEU A 371 -35.31 -8.98 3.36
N ALA A 372 -35.45 -9.95 4.26
CA ALA A 372 -36.70 -10.29 4.94
C ALA A 372 -37.15 -9.16 5.86
N ALA A 373 -36.25 -8.63 6.69
CA ALA A 373 -36.54 -7.52 7.57
C ALA A 373 -36.90 -6.25 6.80
N ALA A 374 -36.12 -5.91 5.78
CA ALA A 374 -36.40 -4.74 4.94
C ALA A 374 -37.77 -4.82 4.24
N ARG A 375 -38.27 -6.04 4.00
CA ARG A 375 -39.62 -6.26 3.48
C ARG A 375 -40.71 -6.03 4.53
N ARG A 376 -40.46 -6.35 5.80
CA ARG A 376 -41.34 -6.00 6.93
C ARG A 376 -41.46 -4.49 7.15
N GLY A 377 -40.58 -3.69 6.54
CA GLY A 377 -40.48 -2.25 6.75
C GLY A 377 -39.55 -1.88 7.91
N GLU A 378 -38.91 -2.89 8.51
CA GLU A 378 -37.98 -2.74 9.62
C GLU A 378 -36.54 -2.91 9.11
N SER A 379 -35.59 -2.09 9.57
CA SER A 379 -34.17 -2.40 9.36
C SER A 379 -33.62 -3.11 10.60
N VAL A 380 -32.85 -4.18 10.41
CA VAL A 380 -32.24 -4.90 11.53
C VAL A 380 -30.98 -4.19 11.97
N ALA A 381 -30.94 -3.83 13.24
CA ALA A 381 -29.72 -3.44 13.92
C ALA A 381 -29.15 -4.66 14.66
N HIS A 382 -28.00 -5.12 14.20
CA HIS A 382 -27.21 -6.12 14.91
C HIS A 382 -26.45 -5.43 16.03
N VAL A 383 -26.79 -5.76 17.28
CA VAL A 383 -26.22 -5.12 18.46
C VAL A 383 -25.42 -6.17 19.22
N VAL A 384 -24.11 -5.98 19.31
CA VAL A 384 -23.23 -6.82 20.13
C VAL A 384 -22.91 -6.09 21.43
N ALA A 385 -23.14 -6.75 22.56
CA ALA A 385 -22.97 -6.19 23.89
C ALA A 385 -22.18 -7.15 24.80
N ALA A 386 -21.49 -6.61 25.80
CA ALA A 386 -20.75 -7.43 26.77
C ALA A 386 -21.65 -8.26 27.70
N THR A 387 -22.89 -7.83 27.90
CA THR A 387 -23.92 -8.48 28.72
C THR A 387 -25.29 -8.32 28.10
N ASP A 388 -26.25 -9.14 28.53
CA ASP A 388 -27.65 -8.98 28.16
C ASP A 388 -28.18 -7.57 28.49
N LEU A 389 -28.87 -6.98 27.52
CA LEU A 389 -29.61 -5.73 27.69
C LEU A 389 -30.91 -6.00 28.45
N SER A 390 -31.23 -5.11 29.39
CA SER A 390 -32.55 -5.06 30.03
C SER A 390 -33.66 -4.68 29.03
N ALA A 391 -34.91 -5.00 29.35
CA ALA A 391 -36.05 -4.65 28.49
C ALA A 391 -36.14 -3.14 28.22
N GLU A 392 -35.90 -2.31 29.24
CA GLU A 392 -35.90 -0.85 29.13
C GLU A 392 -34.80 -0.34 28.20
N GLN A 393 -33.59 -0.93 28.26
CA GLN A 393 -32.49 -0.55 27.37
C GLN A 393 -32.75 -0.94 25.92
N ARG A 394 -33.35 -2.12 25.68
CA ARG A 394 -33.71 -2.56 24.32
C ARG A 394 -34.73 -1.60 23.70
N GLU A 395 -35.77 -1.24 24.45
CA GLU A 395 -36.80 -0.31 23.99
C GLU A 395 -36.24 1.08 23.70
N LYS A 396 -35.37 1.60 24.59
CA LYS A 396 -34.67 2.87 24.36
C LYS A 396 -33.78 2.79 23.12
N LEU A 397 -32.95 1.76 23.00
CA LEU A 397 -32.04 1.61 21.86
C LEU A 397 -32.80 1.56 20.53
N THR A 398 -33.88 0.76 20.46
CA THR A 398 -34.78 0.71 19.29
C THR A 398 -35.35 2.10 18.97
N THR A 399 -35.85 2.83 19.97
CA THR A 399 -36.41 4.17 19.78
C THR A 399 -35.36 5.16 19.26
N VAL A 400 -34.15 5.11 19.80
CA VAL A 400 -33.04 6.01 19.46
C VAL A 400 -32.53 5.74 18.06
N LEU A 401 -32.28 4.48 17.71
CA LEU A 401 -31.89 4.09 16.37
C LEU A 401 -32.99 4.42 15.36
N GLY A 402 -34.26 4.21 15.71
CA GLY A 402 -35.37 4.58 14.84
C GLY A 402 -35.45 6.08 14.55
N ARG A 403 -35.12 6.93 15.54
CA ARG A 403 -34.99 8.38 15.33
C ARG A 403 -33.77 8.75 14.48
N ILE A 404 -32.60 8.16 14.72
CA ILE A 404 -31.36 8.47 13.96
C ILE A 404 -31.57 8.15 12.47
N TYR A 405 -32.22 7.03 12.18
CA TYR A 405 -32.34 6.50 10.84
C TYR A 405 -33.70 6.78 10.16
N ASP A 406 -34.59 7.53 10.82
CA ASP A 406 -35.96 7.86 10.42
C ASP A 406 -36.75 6.64 9.89
N ARG A 407 -36.71 5.53 10.63
CA ARG A 407 -37.33 4.25 10.24
C ARG A 407 -37.59 3.35 11.45
N GLU A 408 -38.46 2.34 11.30
CA GLU A 408 -38.60 1.31 12.33
C GLU A 408 -37.37 0.39 12.33
N ILE A 409 -36.77 0.20 13.51
CA ILE A 409 -35.55 -0.59 13.71
C ILE A 409 -35.84 -1.77 14.63
N SER A 410 -35.65 -2.99 14.13
CA SER A 410 -35.65 -4.19 14.96
C SER A 410 -34.24 -4.40 15.52
N THR A 411 -34.09 -4.51 16.83
CA THR A 411 -32.78 -4.72 17.48
C THR A 411 -32.57 -6.19 17.81
N GLN A 412 -31.55 -6.79 17.20
CA GLN A 412 -31.14 -8.16 17.50
C GLN A 412 -29.85 -8.13 18.32
N VAL A 413 -29.96 -8.54 19.59
CA VAL A 413 -28.86 -8.47 20.56
C VAL A 413 -28.10 -9.78 20.62
N GLU A 414 -26.77 -9.69 20.52
CA GLU A 414 -25.81 -10.75 20.74
C GLU A 414 -24.89 -10.41 21.92
N VAL A 415 -24.57 -11.41 22.75
CA VAL A 415 -23.70 -11.23 23.91
C VAL A 415 -22.31 -11.74 23.60
N ASP A 416 -21.33 -10.84 23.60
CA ASP A 416 -19.90 -11.13 23.44
C ASP A 416 -19.09 -10.53 24.60
N PRO A 417 -18.60 -11.36 25.55
CA PRO A 417 -17.82 -10.91 26.69
C PRO A 417 -16.52 -10.18 26.34
N ASP A 418 -15.98 -10.36 25.12
CA ASP A 418 -14.69 -9.78 24.72
C ASP A 418 -14.77 -8.26 24.46
N LEU A 419 -15.97 -7.71 24.29
CA LEU A 419 -16.21 -6.26 24.15
C LEU A 419 -15.88 -5.45 25.41
N LEU A 420 -15.77 -6.12 26.57
CA LEU A 420 -15.57 -5.56 27.92
C LEU A 420 -16.74 -4.69 28.42
N GLY A 421 -17.31 -3.82 27.59
CA GLY A 421 -18.45 -2.95 27.86
C GLY A 421 -18.78 -2.01 26.69
N GLY A 422 -19.97 -1.41 26.74
CA GLY A 422 -20.52 -0.59 25.65
C GLY A 422 -21.30 -1.43 24.63
N LEU A 423 -21.50 -0.89 23.43
CA LEU A 423 -22.27 -1.50 22.36
C LEU A 423 -21.54 -1.38 21.03
N ARG A 424 -21.59 -2.42 20.22
CA ARG A 424 -21.25 -2.36 18.80
C ARG A 424 -22.53 -2.58 17.99
N ILE A 425 -22.90 -1.61 17.16
CA ILE A 425 -24.17 -1.63 16.42
C ILE A 425 -23.86 -1.64 14.93
N ALA A 426 -24.37 -2.62 14.20
CA ALA A 426 -24.26 -2.69 12.75
C ALA A 426 -25.65 -2.66 12.12
N ILE A 427 -25.87 -1.73 11.18
CA ILE A 427 -27.12 -1.57 10.42
C ILE A 427 -26.75 -1.48 8.94
N GLY A 428 -27.05 -2.55 8.19
CA GLY A 428 -26.61 -2.68 6.79
C GLY A 428 -25.08 -2.55 6.68
N ASP A 429 -24.62 -1.56 5.90
CA ASP A 429 -23.20 -1.27 5.69
C ASP A 429 -22.57 -0.33 6.76
N GLU A 430 -23.36 0.20 7.69
CA GLU A 430 -22.88 1.14 8.71
C GLU A 430 -22.63 0.43 10.04
N VAL A 431 -21.45 0.70 10.62
CA VAL A 431 -21.06 0.17 11.94
C VAL A 431 -20.75 1.34 12.87
N ILE A 432 -21.43 1.35 14.01
CA ILE A 432 -21.19 2.26 15.12
C ILE A 432 -20.45 1.49 16.20
N ASP A 433 -19.14 1.73 16.30
CA ASP A 433 -18.27 1.16 17.32
C ASP A 433 -18.26 2.05 18.57
N ALA A 434 -19.15 1.74 19.52
CA ALA A 434 -19.24 2.41 20.82
C ALA A 434 -18.82 1.48 21.99
N ASP A 435 -17.98 0.50 21.70
CA ASP A 435 -17.41 -0.40 22.69
C ASP A 435 -16.03 0.06 23.20
N ILE A 436 -15.68 -0.41 24.39
CA ILE A 436 -14.47 0.03 25.09
C ILE A 436 -13.21 -0.61 24.51
N ALA A 437 -13.30 -1.83 23.97
CA ALA A 437 -12.16 -2.51 23.35
C ALA A 437 -11.69 -1.73 22.10
N THR A 438 -12.62 -1.32 21.24
CA THR A 438 -12.33 -0.49 20.06
C THR A 438 -11.83 0.90 20.44
N ARG A 439 -12.38 1.54 21.48
CA ARG A 439 -11.87 2.83 21.99
C ARG A 439 -10.44 2.72 22.52
N LEU A 440 -10.09 1.63 23.21
CA LEU A 440 -8.71 1.38 23.68
C LEU A 440 -7.76 1.11 22.52
N ALA A 441 -8.19 0.35 21.51
CA ALA A 441 -7.39 0.12 20.30
C ALA A 441 -7.11 1.43 19.55
N ARG A 442 -8.14 2.27 19.34
CA ARG A 442 -7.99 3.60 18.74
C ARG A 442 -7.07 4.51 19.55
N ALA A 443 -7.20 4.50 20.88
CA ALA A 443 -6.31 5.26 21.76
C ALA A 443 -4.84 4.81 21.68
N ALA A 444 -4.58 3.52 21.43
CA ALA A 444 -3.24 3.00 21.20
C ALA A 444 -2.68 3.44 19.83
N ASP A 445 -3.52 3.43 18.79
CA ASP A 445 -3.13 3.85 17.43
C ASP A 445 -2.86 5.36 17.30
N GLU A 446 -3.55 6.18 18.09
CA GLU A 446 -3.37 7.64 18.12
C GLU A 446 -2.13 8.09 18.91
N LEU A 447 -1.37 7.16 19.51
CA LEU A 447 -0.16 7.50 20.26
C LEU A 447 0.91 8.12 19.34
N PRO A 448 1.60 9.17 19.81
CA PRO A 448 2.65 9.80 19.03
C PRO A 448 3.84 8.85 18.83
N THR A 449 4.11 8.50 17.57
CA THR A 449 5.28 7.73 17.11
C THR A 449 6.57 8.53 17.10
#